data_AF-A0A840DM89-F1
#
_entry.id   AF-A0A840DM89-F1
#
_cell.length_a   1.000
_cell.length_b   1.000
_cell.length_c   1.000
_cell.angle_alpha   90.00
_cell.angle_beta   90.00
_cell.angle_gamma   90.00
#
_symmetry.space_group_name_H-M   'P 1'
#
loop_
_entity.id
_entity.type
_entity.pdbx_description
1 polymer ?
#
loop_
_entity_poly.entity_id
_entity_poly.type
_entity_poly.pdbx_seq_one_letter_code
_entity_poly.pdbx_strand_id
1 'polypeptide(L)'
;MMMDPNGYFAVAIPVIYAAALAVLGVGLVYYAVQTLDAVSKLIEQSFARVKKRPKYKSKTELHHIVAQKAGKAEPARRILEKVGIGVNDKENLVRIKTGLHRRLHTTKYYQAVNTIIGSVYNTKYGRKVNRKRVVAALEAIRTWLEVQSFLSPF
;
A
#
# COMPACT_ATOMS: atom_id res chain seq x y z
N MET A 1 -9.93 11.51 17.04
CA MET A 1 -8.89 10.54 16.63
C MET A 1 -7.60 11.00 17.29
N MET A 2 -7.06 10.25 18.24
CA MET A 2 -5.90 10.70 19.04
C MET A 2 -4.61 10.28 18.33
N MET A 3 -3.83 11.26 17.89
CA MET A 3 -2.42 11.10 17.54
C MET A 3 -1.62 10.99 18.84
N ASP A 4 -0.62 10.11 18.89
CA ASP A 4 0.35 10.17 19.98
C ASP A 4 1.21 11.45 19.86
N PRO A 5 1.94 11.84 20.92
CA PRO A 5 2.75 13.07 20.94
C PRO A 5 3.84 13.13 19.86
N ASN A 6 4.13 12.01 19.19
CA ASN A 6 5.12 11.91 18.12
C ASN A 6 4.48 11.84 16.72
N GLY A 7 3.16 12.02 16.62
CA GLY A 7 2.41 12.04 15.37
C GLY A 7 2.15 10.67 14.77
N TYR A 8 2.38 9.58 15.50
CA TYR A 8 1.94 8.25 15.08
C TYR A 8 0.48 8.07 15.47
N PHE A 9 -0.33 7.55 14.54
CA PHE A 9 -1.70 7.18 14.81
C PHE A 9 -1.72 6.12 15.92
N ALA A 10 -2.01 6.57 17.13
CA ALA A 10 -1.96 5.76 18.32
C ALA A 10 -2.94 4.60 18.18
N VAL A 11 -2.40 3.38 18.28
CA VAL A 11 -3.07 2.14 18.71
C VAL A 11 -4.00 1.38 17.73
N ALA A 12 -4.24 1.83 16.49
CA ALA A 12 -4.94 0.96 15.51
C ALA A 12 -4.01 0.08 14.64
N ILE A 13 -2.70 0.34 14.67
CA ILE A 13 -1.69 -0.30 13.83
C ILE A 13 -1.11 -1.63 14.39
N PRO A 14 -1.06 -1.95 15.70
CA PRO A 14 -0.18 -3.04 16.14
C PRO A 14 -0.61 -4.47 15.75
N VAL A 15 -1.90 -4.78 15.65
CA VAL A 15 -2.34 -6.18 15.42
C VAL A 15 -2.26 -6.56 13.94
N ILE A 16 -2.56 -5.63 13.03
CA ILE A 16 -2.73 -5.99 11.62
C ILE A 16 -1.40 -6.24 10.89
N TYR A 17 -0.32 -5.64 11.37
CA TYR A 17 1.02 -5.89 10.84
C TYR A 17 1.76 -7.02 11.55
N ALA A 18 1.14 -7.76 12.49
CA ALA A 18 1.82 -8.81 13.27
C ALA A 18 2.49 -9.87 12.38
N ALA A 19 1.82 -10.32 11.31
CA ALA A 19 2.39 -11.26 10.35
C ALA A 19 3.56 -10.64 9.56
N ALA A 20 3.45 -9.35 9.18
CA ALA A 20 4.53 -8.63 8.51
C ALA A 20 5.73 -8.39 9.46
N LEU A 21 5.49 -8.15 10.74
CA LEU A 21 6.53 -7.97 11.76
C LEU A 21 7.38 -9.24 11.93
N ALA A 22 6.74 -10.42 11.97
CA ALA A 22 7.45 -11.69 12.08
C ALA A 22 8.36 -11.99 10.86
N VAL A 23 7.99 -11.50 9.66
CA VAL A 23 8.71 -11.78 8.40
C VAL A 23 9.72 -10.70 8.03
N LEU A 24 9.38 -9.42 8.28
CA LEU A 24 10.15 -8.26 7.85
C LEU A 24 10.97 -7.64 8.99
N GLY A 25 10.54 -7.84 10.24
CA GLY A 25 11.09 -7.17 11.41
C GLY A 25 10.48 -5.77 11.64
N VAL A 26 10.56 -5.32 12.89
CA VAL A 26 9.93 -4.08 13.38
C VAL A 26 10.38 -2.85 12.59
N GLY A 27 11.68 -2.71 12.32
CA GLY A 27 12.23 -1.54 11.64
C GLY A 27 11.68 -1.33 10.22
N LEU A 28 11.54 -2.41 9.43
CA LEU A 28 11.00 -2.32 8.07
C LEU A 28 9.50 -2.00 8.07
N VAL A 29 8.74 -2.59 9.00
CA VAL A 29 7.30 -2.27 9.13
C VAL A 29 7.10 -0.82 9.52
N TYR A 30 7.86 -0.32 10.50
CA TYR A 30 7.79 1.08 10.91
C TYR A 30 8.12 2.03 9.75
N TYR A 31 9.18 1.74 8.99
CA TYR A 31 9.52 2.51 7.81
C TYR A 31 8.40 2.49 6.75
N ALA A 32 7.78 1.34 6.51
CA ALA A 32 6.64 1.23 5.60
C ALA A 32 5.45 2.10 6.05
N VAL A 33 5.09 2.06 7.34
CA VAL A 33 4.03 2.89 7.93
C VAL A 33 4.31 4.38 7.69
N GLN A 34 5.54 4.83 7.93
CA GLN A 34 5.94 6.22 7.70
C GLN A 34 5.83 6.62 6.23
N THR A 35 6.20 5.74 5.30
CA THR A 35 6.08 6.06 3.87
C THR A 35 4.62 6.17 3.40
N LEU A 36 3.70 5.42 4.02
CA LEU A 36 2.28 5.42 3.70
C LEU A 36 1.53 6.59 4.36
N ASP A 37 1.98 7.09 5.51
CA ASP A 37 1.38 8.26 6.19
C ASP A 37 1.33 9.49 5.28
N ALA A 38 2.42 9.77 4.57
CA ALA A 38 2.46 10.87 3.60
C ALA A 38 1.45 10.70 2.46
N VAL A 39 1.11 9.46 2.10
CA VAL A 39 0.07 9.17 1.09
C VAL A 39 -1.32 9.38 1.69
N SER A 40 -1.56 8.94 2.93
CA SER A 40 -2.82 9.15 3.65
C SER A 40 -3.18 10.63 3.69
N LYS A 41 -2.23 11.50 4.07
CA LYS A 41 -2.43 12.96 4.12
C LYS A 41 -2.85 13.54 2.76
N LEU A 42 -2.26 13.08 1.66
CA LEU A 42 -2.64 13.53 0.31
C LEU A 42 -4.04 13.06 -0.08
N ILE A 43 -4.42 11.84 0.32
CA ILE A 43 -5.75 11.29 0.08
C ILE A 43 -6.80 12.09 0.86
N GLU A 44 -6.58 12.33 2.16
CA GLU A 44 -7.45 13.12 3.03
C GLU A 44 -7.66 14.53 2.46
N GLN A 45 -6.58 15.23 2.12
CA GLN A 45 -6.65 16.55 1.46
C GLN A 45 -7.37 16.49 0.11
N SER A 46 -7.22 15.40 -0.64
CA SER A 46 -7.93 15.21 -1.91
C SER A 46 -9.43 15.03 -1.70
N PHE A 47 -9.86 14.33 -0.65
CA PHE A 47 -11.27 14.21 -0.29
C PHE A 47 -11.84 15.51 0.29
N ALA A 48 -11.11 16.22 1.14
CA ALA A 48 -11.55 17.48 1.74
C ALA A 48 -11.86 18.57 0.70
N ARG A 49 -11.18 18.54 -0.46
CA ARG A 49 -11.40 19.48 -1.56
C ARG A 49 -12.65 19.18 -2.41
N VAL A 50 -13.34 18.08 -2.15
CA VAL A 50 -14.50 17.66 -2.95
C VAL A 50 -15.73 18.47 -2.54
N LYS A 51 -16.18 19.36 -3.44
CA LYS A 51 -17.43 20.12 -3.26
C LYS A 51 -18.69 19.29 -3.55
N LYS A 52 -18.60 18.36 -4.50
CA LYS A 52 -19.70 17.47 -4.91
C LYS A 52 -19.17 16.07 -5.15
N ARG A 53 -19.81 15.07 -4.53
CA ARG A 53 -19.45 13.66 -4.71
C ARG A 53 -19.55 13.27 -6.20
N PRO A 54 -18.48 12.76 -6.81
CA PRO A 54 -18.53 12.28 -8.19
C PRO A 54 -19.48 11.09 -8.33
N LYS A 55 -20.20 11.03 -9.44
CA LYS A 55 -21.03 9.87 -9.80
C LYS A 55 -20.17 8.81 -10.48
N TYR A 56 -19.81 7.77 -9.76
CA TYR A 56 -19.09 6.62 -10.32
C TYR A 56 -20.05 5.54 -10.81
N LYS A 57 -19.63 4.77 -11.82
CA LYS A 57 -20.40 3.64 -12.36
C LYS A 57 -20.48 2.47 -11.36
N SER A 58 -19.46 2.29 -10.53
CA SER A 58 -19.40 1.28 -9.48
C SER A 58 -18.98 1.90 -8.15
N LYS A 59 -19.38 1.28 -7.05
CA LYS A 59 -18.98 1.68 -5.68
C LYS A 59 -17.53 1.27 -5.37
N THR A 60 -17.04 0.21 -6.00
CA THR A 60 -15.67 -0.30 -5.82
C THR A 60 -15.05 -0.64 -7.17
N GLU A 61 -13.72 -0.62 -7.20
CA GLU A 61 -12.89 -1.02 -8.33
C GLU A 61 -11.74 -1.90 -7.83
N LEU A 62 -11.22 -2.75 -8.72
CA LEU A 62 -10.03 -3.55 -8.44
C LEU A 62 -8.79 -2.68 -8.67
N HIS A 63 -7.95 -2.56 -7.66
CA HIS A 63 -6.74 -1.75 -7.65
C HIS A 63 -5.51 -2.65 -7.66
N HIS A 64 -4.52 -2.28 -8.47
CA HIS A 64 -3.20 -2.89 -8.47
C HIS A 64 -2.30 -2.18 -7.46
N ILE A 65 -1.87 -2.88 -6.39
CA ILE A 65 -1.00 -2.34 -5.35
C ILE A 65 0.29 -1.79 -5.99
N VAL A 66 1.00 -2.64 -6.72
CA VAL A 66 2.01 -2.22 -7.68
C VAL A 66 1.29 -1.93 -9.00
N ALA A 67 1.20 -0.65 -9.35
CA ALA A 67 0.47 -0.20 -10.53
C ALA A 67 0.92 -0.90 -11.81
N GLN A 68 -0.03 -1.32 -12.65
CA GLN A 68 0.25 -2.12 -13.85
C GLN A 68 0.99 -1.32 -14.95
N LYS A 69 0.50 -0.11 -15.27
CA LYS A 69 0.95 0.67 -16.45
C LYS A 69 1.76 1.92 -16.13
N ALA A 70 1.80 2.35 -14.87
CA ALA A 70 2.52 3.57 -14.51
C ALA A 70 4.03 3.35 -14.63
N GLY A 71 4.73 4.12 -15.48
CA GLY A 71 6.19 4.02 -15.64
C GLY A 71 6.93 4.11 -14.30
N LYS A 72 6.47 5.00 -13.40
CA LYS A 72 7.05 5.19 -12.06
C LYS A 72 6.97 3.95 -11.15
N ALA A 73 6.11 2.97 -11.43
CA ALA A 73 5.98 1.74 -10.64
C ALA A 73 6.81 0.56 -11.19
N GLU A 74 7.61 0.79 -12.25
CA GLU A 74 8.47 -0.22 -12.85
C GLU A 74 9.43 -0.89 -11.84
N PRO A 75 10.09 -0.17 -10.91
CA PRO A 75 11.01 -0.80 -9.97
C PRO A 75 10.37 -1.92 -9.14
N ALA A 76 9.17 -1.67 -8.58
CA ALA A 76 8.42 -2.69 -7.85
C ALA A 76 7.94 -3.83 -8.78
N ARG A 77 7.49 -3.52 -10.00
CA ARG A 77 7.06 -4.57 -10.96
C ARG A 77 8.18 -5.56 -11.26
N ARG A 78 9.41 -5.08 -11.47
CA ARG A 78 10.58 -5.95 -11.69
C ARG A 78 10.86 -6.86 -10.49
N ILE A 79 10.61 -6.40 -9.27
CA ILE A 79 10.75 -7.23 -8.07
C ILE A 79 9.66 -8.30 -8.02
N LEU A 80 8.40 -7.95 -8.32
CA LEU A 80 7.31 -8.92 -8.41
C LEU A 80 7.66 -10.06 -9.38
N GLU A 81 8.13 -9.71 -10.57
CA GLU A 81 8.56 -10.66 -11.60
C GLU A 81 9.69 -11.59 -11.08
N LYS A 82 10.74 -11.03 -10.46
CA LYS A 82 11.85 -11.81 -9.88
C LYS A 82 11.39 -12.84 -8.84
N VAL A 83 10.33 -12.55 -8.10
CA VAL A 83 9.76 -13.48 -7.11
C VAL A 83 8.59 -14.33 -7.65
N GLY A 84 8.29 -14.20 -8.94
CA GLY A 84 7.23 -14.95 -9.64
C GLY A 84 5.81 -14.50 -9.30
N ILE A 85 5.60 -13.23 -8.98
CA ILE A 85 4.28 -12.62 -8.80
C ILE A 85 3.96 -11.84 -10.07
N GLY A 86 2.91 -12.26 -10.78
CA GLY A 86 2.38 -11.55 -11.92
C GLY A 86 1.67 -10.25 -11.51
N VAL A 87 1.64 -9.28 -12.42
CA VAL A 87 0.97 -7.99 -12.16
C VAL A 87 -0.53 -8.14 -11.89
N ASN A 88 -1.17 -9.20 -12.42
CA ASN A 88 -2.59 -9.51 -12.22
C ASN A 88 -2.82 -10.63 -11.18
N ASP A 89 -1.78 -11.05 -10.45
CA ASP A 89 -1.94 -12.06 -9.43
C ASP A 89 -2.70 -11.49 -8.23
N LYS A 90 -3.45 -12.34 -7.54
CA LYS A 90 -4.29 -11.95 -6.40
C LYS A 90 -3.50 -11.20 -5.33
N GLU A 91 -2.22 -11.53 -5.12
CA GLU A 91 -1.31 -10.88 -4.18
C GLU A 91 -1.18 -9.38 -4.45
N ASN A 92 -1.20 -8.96 -5.73
CA ASN A 92 -1.05 -7.57 -6.16
C ASN A 92 -2.40 -6.83 -6.32
N LEU A 93 -3.53 -7.48 -6.04
CA LEU A 93 -4.87 -6.95 -6.32
C LEU A 93 -5.69 -6.76 -5.05
N VAL A 94 -6.32 -5.59 -4.89
CA VAL A 94 -7.23 -5.30 -3.78
C VAL A 94 -8.47 -4.57 -4.29
N ARG A 95 -9.66 -4.91 -3.75
CA ARG A 95 -10.90 -4.24 -4.10
C ARG A 95 -11.16 -3.10 -3.10
N ILE A 96 -11.22 -1.87 -3.60
CA ILE A 96 -11.39 -0.67 -2.77
C ILE A 96 -12.45 0.26 -3.34
N LYS A 97 -12.93 1.20 -2.52
CA LYS A 97 -13.87 2.23 -2.94
C LYS A 97 -13.35 3.00 -4.16
N THR A 98 -14.23 3.25 -5.13
CA THR A 98 -13.86 3.84 -6.42
C THR A 98 -13.23 5.22 -6.24
N GLY A 99 -13.73 6.06 -5.34
CA GLY A 99 -13.15 7.38 -5.11
C GLY A 99 -11.74 7.35 -4.53
N LEU A 100 -11.45 6.39 -3.65
CA LEU A 100 -10.09 6.13 -3.16
C LEU A 100 -9.19 5.66 -4.30
N HIS A 101 -9.63 4.66 -5.08
CA HIS A 101 -8.87 4.13 -6.22
C HIS A 101 -8.38 5.24 -7.14
N ARG A 102 -9.27 6.17 -7.53
CA ARG A 102 -8.92 7.30 -8.39
C ARG A 102 -7.93 8.28 -7.76
N ARG A 103 -7.91 8.41 -6.43
CA ARG A 103 -7.00 9.31 -5.69
C ARG A 103 -5.65 8.69 -5.39
N LEU A 104 -5.54 7.36 -5.40
CA LEU A 104 -4.27 6.66 -5.17
C LEU A 104 -3.28 6.77 -6.32
N HIS A 105 -3.76 7.02 -7.55
CA HIS A 105 -2.92 7.10 -8.75
C HIS A 105 -2.05 8.36 -8.80
N THR A 106 -1.15 8.50 -7.84
CA THR A 106 -0.23 9.63 -7.68
C THR A 106 1.21 9.16 -7.70
N THR A 107 2.11 10.09 -8.01
CA THR A 107 3.56 9.84 -7.93
C THR A 107 3.97 9.39 -6.53
N LYS A 108 3.40 9.98 -5.47
CA LYS A 108 3.76 9.68 -4.08
C LYS A 108 3.39 8.24 -3.70
N TYR A 109 2.22 7.77 -4.13
CA TYR A 109 1.82 6.38 -3.92
C TYR A 109 2.77 5.40 -4.61
N TYR A 110 3.10 5.64 -5.88
CA TYR A 110 4.03 4.75 -6.61
C TYR A 110 5.42 4.71 -5.96
N GLN A 111 5.91 5.85 -5.48
CA GLN A 111 7.17 5.94 -4.75
C GLN A 111 7.11 5.15 -3.43
N ALA A 112 6.05 5.32 -2.63
CA ALA A 112 5.89 4.59 -1.39
C ALA A 112 5.87 3.07 -1.63
N VAL A 113 5.11 2.60 -2.62
CA VAL A 113 5.06 1.18 -2.99
C VAL A 113 6.43 0.68 -3.45
N ASN A 114 7.14 1.43 -4.30
CA ASN A 114 8.50 1.06 -4.72
C ASN A 114 9.46 0.96 -3.54
N THR A 115 9.41 1.91 -2.62
CA THR A 115 10.28 1.95 -1.44
C THR A 115 10.04 0.73 -0.56
N ILE A 116 8.77 0.41 -0.26
CA ILE A 116 8.41 -0.75 0.56
C ILE A 116 8.86 -2.05 -0.12
N ILE A 117 8.43 -2.29 -1.36
CA ILE A 117 8.77 -3.52 -2.10
C ILE A 117 10.29 -3.65 -2.32
N GLY A 118 10.98 -2.54 -2.57
CA GLY A 118 12.43 -2.48 -2.70
C GLY A 118 13.17 -2.85 -1.42
N SER A 119 12.70 -2.36 -0.27
CA SER A 119 13.36 -2.59 1.03
C SER A 119 13.25 -4.05 1.52
N VAL A 120 12.24 -4.80 1.07
CA VAL A 120 12.04 -6.19 1.50
C VAL A 120 12.73 -7.21 0.61
N TYR A 121 13.11 -6.84 -0.62
CA TYR A 121 13.84 -7.69 -1.55
C TYR A 121 15.35 -7.60 -1.33
N ASN A 122 16.02 -8.74 -1.15
CA ASN A 122 17.46 -8.79 -0.94
C ASN A 122 18.07 -9.94 -1.75
N THR A 123 19.03 -9.64 -2.62
CA THR A 123 19.69 -10.62 -3.51
C THR A 123 20.49 -11.68 -2.76
N LYS A 124 20.85 -11.45 -1.49
CA LYS A 124 21.48 -12.45 -0.62
C LYS A 124 20.55 -13.61 -0.27
N TYR A 125 19.23 -13.41 -0.38
CA TYR A 125 18.24 -14.44 -0.11
C TYR A 125 17.80 -15.16 -1.39
N GLY A 126 17.49 -16.46 -1.27
CA GLY A 126 16.89 -17.22 -2.36
C GLY A 126 15.48 -16.75 -2.71
N ARG A 127 15.01 -17.08 -3.92
CA ARG A 127 13.70 -16.69 -4.46
C ARG A 127 12.54 -16.99 -3.50
N LYS A 128 12.52 -18.15 -2.83
CA LYS A 128 11.47 -18.55 -1.88
C LYS A 128 11.36 -17.59 -0.69
N VAL A 129 12.50 -17.16 -0.13
CA VAL A 129 12.55 -16.22 0.99
C VAL A 129 12.13 -14.84 0.53
N ASN A 130 12.67 -14.36 -0.59
CA ASN A 130 12.26 -13.08 -1.17
C ASN A 130 10.77 -13.03 -1.51
N ARG A 131 10.20 -14.12 -2.06
CA ARG A 131 8.76 -14.20 -2.32
C ARG A 131 7.95 -14.01 -1.03
N LYS A 132 8.28 -14.73 0.04
CA LYS A 132 7.59 -14.59 1.33
C LYS A 132 7.62 -13.15 1.85
N ARG A 133 8.77 -12.48 1.77
CA ARG A 133 8.95 -11.10 2.21
C ARG A 133 8.15 -10.11 1.35
N VAL A 134 8.17 -10.28 0.03
CA VAL A 134 7.38 -9.46 -0.90
C VAL A 134 5.88 -9.66 -0.70
N VAL A 135 5.41 -10.90 -0.48
CA VAL A 135 4.00 -11.19 -0.17
C VAL A 135 3.59 -10.51 1.15
N ALA A 136 4.41 -10.62 2.20
CA ALA A 136 4.13 -9.95 3.47
C ALA A 136 4.02 -8.42 3.32
N ALA A 137 4.87 -7.82 2.46
CA ALA A 137 4.79 -6.40 2.14
C ALA A 137 3.53 -6.02 1.34
N LEU A 138 3.12 -6.84 0.37
CA LEU A 138 1.88 -6.66 -0.37
C LEU A 138 0.66 -6.79 0.54
N GLU A 139 0.63 -7.73 1.48
CA GLU A 139 -0.41 -7.85 2.51
C GLU A 139 -0.45 -6.62 3.42
N ALA A 140 0.70 -6.15 3.89
CA ALA A 140 0.78 -4.93 4.70
C ALA A 140 0.16 -3.72 3.97
N ILE A 141 0.50 -3.52 2.69
CA ILE A 141 -0.06 -2.42 1.89
C ILE A 141 -1.55 -2.66 1.59
N ARG A 142 -1.96 -3.91 1.32
CA ARG A 142 -3.36 -4.27 1.11
C ARG A 142 -4.20 -3.87 2.31
N THR A 143 -3.78 -4.23 3.52
CA THR A 143 -4.58 -3.89 4.69
C THR A 143 -4.63 -2.39 4.92
N TRP A 144 -3.53 -1.67 4.71
CA TRP A 144 -3.55 -0.22 4.73
C TRP A 144 -4.57 0.35 3.72
N LEU A 145 -4.62 -0.17 2.49
CA LEU A 145 -5.59 0.23 1.47
C LEU A 145 -7.04 -0.08 1.87
N GLU A 146 -7.29 -1.23 2.51
CA GLU A 146 -8.62 -1.61 3.01
C GLU A 146 -9.08 -0.68 4.14
N VAL A 147 -8.19 -0.31 5.06
CA VAL A 147 -8.47 0.69 6.11
C VAL A 147 -8.75 2.07 5.49
N GLN A 148 -7.92 2.52 4.57
CA GLN A 148 -8.16 3.78 3.85
C GLN A 148 -9.48 3.75 3.08
N SER A 149 -9.81 2.60 2.48
CA SER A 149 -11.08 2.38 1.77
C SER A 149 -12.26 2.45 2.73
N PHE A 150 -12.15 1.85 3.91
CA PHE A 150 -13.17 1.93 4.96
C PHE A 150 -13.42 3.38 5.39
N LEU A 151 -12.35 4.14 5.68
CA LEU A 151 -12.41 5.54 6.12
C LEU A 151 -12.81 6.53 5.01
N SER A 152 -12.57 6.19 3.75
CA SER A 152 -12.90 7.06 2.61
C SER A 152 -14.41 7.20 2.43
N PRO A 153 -14.93 8.39 2.08
CA PRO A 153 -16.37 8.59 1.92
C PRO A 153 -16.96 7.84 0.71
N PHE A 154 -16.16 7.58 -0.33
CA PHE A 154 -16.61 6.97 -1.58
C PHE A 154 -15.47 6.48 -2.49
#